data_AF-W8Z6S4-F1
#
_entry.id   AF-W8Z6S4-F1
#
_cell.length_a   1.000
_cell.length_b   1.000
_cell.length_c   1.000
_cell.angle_alpha   90.00
_cell.angle_beta   90.00
_cell.angle_gamma   90.00
#
_symmetry.space_group_name_H-M   'P 1'
#
loop_
_entity.id
_entity.type
_entity.pdbx_description
1 polymer ?
#
loop_
_entity_poly.entity_id
_entity_poly.type
_entity_poly.pdbx_seq_one_letter_code
_entity_poly.pdbx_strand_id
1 'polypeptide(L)'
;MKVQNPFPYTNDNKRYHTWNYHLRNEFGEKIFKVSLDAGFDCPNRDGTVAYGGCTFCSAAGSGDFAGDRRDDVITQYHEMKEKMRSKWKDGKCIAYFQAYTNTHAPLEVLKEKFEPLLAEKDVVGLSIATRPDCLPDDVVEYLADLNKRTYLWVELGLQTVHERTANLINRAHDYPSYVEGVNKLRKHGIKVCSHIINGLPLEDYDMMMETAREVAKLDVQGIKIHLLHLLKGTPMVKQYEKGQLEFLSLEDYVSLVVDQLEIIPEDVIVHRITGDGPPDLMIGPMWSLNKWEVLNSIDAEFVRRGSWQGKYANEEKQQ
;
A
#
# COMPACT_ATOMS: atom_id res chain seq x y z
N MET A 1 26.24 -25.36 8.33
CA MET A 1 24.95 -25.89 7.82
C MET A 1 24.22 -24.75 7.14
N LYS A 2 23.71 -24.92 5.91
CA LYS A 2 22.83 -23.91 5.31
C LYS A 2 21.56 -23.87 6.16
N VAL A 3 21.23 -22.71 6.73
CA VAL A 3 19.99 -22.52 7.50
C VAL A 3 18.83 -22.75 6.54
N GLN A 4 18.05 -23.81 6.75
CA GLN A 4 16.86 -24.10 5.95
C GLN A 4 15.84 -22.98 6.14
N ASN A 5 15.25 -22.49 5.05
CA ASN A 5 14.19 -21.48 5.13
C ASN A 5 12.88 -22.17 5.53
N PRO A 6 12.28 -21.80 6.67
CA PRO A 6 11.07 -22.45 7.18
C PRO A 6 9.78 -21.91 6.55
N PHE A 7 9.84 -20.82 5.77
CA PHE A 7 8.65 -20.15 5.27
C PHE A 7 8.05 -20.86 4.04
N PRO A 8 6.75 -21.19 4.01
CA PRO A 8 6.16 -22.03 2.95
C PRO A 8 5.95 -21.28 1.62
N TYR A 9 5.65 -19.97 1.65
CA TYR A 9 5.24 -19.20 0.47
C TYR A 9 6.42 -18.48 -0.21
N THR A 10 7.41 -19.23 -0.67
CA THR A 10 8.64 -18.66 -1.25
C THR A 10 9.21 -19.48 -2.42
N ASN A 11 9.80 -18.79 -3.40
CA ASN A 11 10.55 -19.38 -4.51
C ASN A 11 11.94 -18.74 -4.71
N ASP A 12 12.24 -17.68 -3.95
CA ASP A 12 13.46 -16.88 -4.01
C ASP A 12 14.15 -16.77 -2.63
N ASN A 13 13.81 -17.70 -1.73
CA ASN A 13 14.34 -17.80 -0.37
C ASN A 13 13.99 -16.60 0.54
N LYS A 14 13.02 -15.76 0.15
CA LYS A 14 12.38 -14.79 1.05
C LYS A 14 11.67 -15.53 2.19
N ARG A 15 11.61 -14.89 3.37
CA ARG A 15 11.00 -15.43 4.59
C ARG A 15 9.62 -14.82 4.91
N TYR A 16 8.97 -14.26 3.89
CA TYR A 16 7.66 -13.62 3.96
C TYR A 16 6.95 -13.73 2.60
N HIS A 17 5.62 -13.62 2.58
CA HIS A 17 4.75 -13.89 1.45
C HIS A 17 4.80 -12.76 0.43
N THR A 18 5.78 -12.80 -0.48
CA THR A 18 5.97 -11.68 -1.40
C THR A 18 4.86 -11.61 -2.46
N TRP A 19 4.47 -10.38 -2.82
CA TRP A 19 3.59 -10.11 -3.97
C TRP A 19 4.04 -10.80 -5.27
N ASN A 20 5.34 -10.85 -5.51
CA ASN A 20 5.91 -11.49 -6.70
C ASN A 20 5.75 -13.02 -6.67
N TYR A 21 5.95 -13.66 -5.51
CA TYR A 21 5.66 -15.08 -5.35
C TYR A 21 4.18 -15.36 -5.60
N HIS A 22 3.30 -14.64 -4.91
CA HIS A 22 1.84 -14.79 -5.01
C HIS A 22 1.36 -14.72 -6.46
N LEU A 23 1.69 -13.64 -7.17
CA LEU A 23 1.23 -13.44 -8.54
C LEU A 23 1.81 -14.45 -9.54
N ARG A 24 3.04 -14.91 -9.33
CA ARG A 24 3.63 -15.94 -10.21
C ARG A 24 2.93 -17.29 -10.05
N ASN A 25 2.47 -17.62 -8.84
CA ASN A 25 1.71 -18.84 -8.63
C ASN A 25 0.27 -18.71 -9.14
N GLU A 26 -0.34 -17.54 -8.98
CA GLU A 26 -1.70 -17.26 -9.47
C GLU A 26 -1.78 -17.29 -11.01
N PHE A 27 -0.83 -16.65 -11.70
CA PHE A 27 -0.91 -16.43 -13.15
C PHE A 27 0.08 -17.28 -13.96
N GLY A 28 1.04 -17.96 -13.32
CA GLY A 28 2.08 -18.74 -14.01
C GLY A 28 3.15 -17.90 -14.73
N GLU A 29 3.05 -16.57 -14.69
CA GLU A 29 3.93 -15.65 -15.40
C GLU A 29 4.26 -14.39 -14.56
N LYS A 30 5.16 -13.53 -15.06
CA LYS A 30 5.48 -12.27 -14.38
C LYS A 30 4.30 -11.32 -14.54
N ILE A 31 3.78 -10.83 -13.42
CA ILE A 31 2.78 -9.77 -13.39
C ILE A 31 3.40 -8.52 -12.74
N PHE A 32 3.14 -7.35 -13.32
CA PHE A 32 3.57 -6.05 -12.78
C PHE A 32 2.41 -5.06 -12.69
N LYS A 33 2.52 -4.06 -11.80
CA LYS A 33 1.53 -2.98 -11.68
C LYS A 33 1.87 -1.84 -12.63
N VAL A 34 0.86 -1.30 -13.30
CA VAL A 34 0.95 -0.06 -14.10
C VAL A 34 0.18 1.02 -13.34
N SER A 35 0.90 1.98 -12.73
CA SER A 35 0.31 3.00 -11.84
C SER A 35 -0.36 4.13 -12.61
N LEU A 36 -1.67 4.27 -12.57
CA LEU A 36 -2.43 5.29 -13.31
C LEU A 36 -2.91 6.42 -12.39
N ASP A 37 -3.06 7.62 -12.96
CA ASP A 37 -3.79 8.75 -12.36
C ASP A 37 -5.06 9.00 -13.19
N ALA A 38 -6.20 8.53 -12.70
CA ALA A 38 -7.48 8.67 -13.40
C ALA A 38 -8.10 10.08 -13.34
N GLY A 39 -7.41 11.04 -12.70
CA GLY A 39 -7.86 12.43 -12.56
C GLY A 39 -8.86 12.65 -11.42
N PHE A 40 -9.00 11.69 -10.51
CA PHE A 40 -9.80 11.85 -9.28
C PHE A 40 -9.13 12.81 -8.29
N ASP A 41 -9.90 13.27 -7.30
CA ASP A 41 -9.38 14.04 -6.16
C ASP A 41 -9.53 13.24 -4.86
N CYS A 42 -9.14 13.86 -3.75
CA CYS A 42 -9.30 13.34 -2.40
C CYS A 42 -10.29 14.23 -1.65
N PRO A 43 -11.28 13.67 -0.93
CA PRO A 43 -12.25 14.46 -0.19
C PRO A 43 -11.63 15.31 0.94
N ASN A 44 -10.41 14.96 1.37
CA ASN A 44 -9.60 15.73 2.33
C ASN A 44 -8.82 16.88 1.67
N ARG A 45 -8.83 16.98 0.34
CA ARG A 45 -8.20 18.07 -0.42
C ARG A 45 -9.26 19.01 -0.99
N ASP A 46 -10.32 18.47 -1.56
CA ASP A 46 -11.36 19.24 -2.27
C ASP A 46 -12.37 19.94 -1.35
N GLY A 47 -12.38 19.62 -0.05
CA GLY A 47 -13.29 20.21 0.93
C GLY A 47 -14.51 19.37 1.28
N THR A 48 -14.66 18.17 0.73
CA THR A 48 -15.81 17.30 1.02
C THR A 48 -15.82 16.81 2.47
N VAL A 49 -14.66 16.38 3.01
CA VAL A 49 -14.53 15.97 4.43
C VAL A 49 -13.57 16.87 5.22
N ALA A 50 -12.56 17.42 4.56
CA ALA A 50 -11.56 18.32 5.16
C ALA A 50 -10.81 19.08 4.05
N TYR A 51 -9.85 19.91 4.43
CA TYR A 51 -9.05 20.72 3.50
C TYR A 51 -7.55 20.46 3.68
N GLY A 52 -6.78 20.69 2.61
CA GLY A 52 -5.31 20.70 2.63
C GLY A 52 -4.63 19.33 2.46
N GLY A 53 -5.38 18.23 2.58
CA GLY A 53 -4.86 16.87 2.43
C GLY A 53 -4.00 16.41 3.62
N CYS A 54 -3.58 15.15 3.58
CA CYS A 54 -2.70 14.60 4.62
C CYS A 54 -1.35 15.31 4.59
N THR A 55 -0.79 15.61 5.77
CA THR A 55 0.39 16.47 5.90
C THR A 55 1.65 15.90 5.26
N PHE A 56 1.74 14.57 5.11
CA PHE A 56 2.85 13.87 4.44
C PHE A 56 2.65 13.68 2.93
N CYS A 57 1.45 13.90 2.41
CA CYS A 57 1.10 13.53 1.04
C CYS A 57 1.52 14.63 0.05
N SER A 58 2.26 14.26 -0.99
CA SER A 58 2.66 15.17 -2.07
C SER A 58 1.46 15.79 -2.79
N ALA A 59 1.71 16.84 -3.56
CA ALA A 59 0.67 17.46 -4.39
C ALA A 59 0.06 16.49 -5.41
N ALA A 60 0.75 15.39 -5.76
CA ALA A 60 0.27 14.35 -6.66
C ALA A 60 -0.61 13.29 -5.96
N GLY A 61 -1.00 13.48 -4.69
CA GLY A 61 -1.90 12.53 -4.02
C GLY A 61 -1.31 11.14 -3.86
N SER A 62 0.02 11.04 -3.64
CA SER A 62 0.79 9.77 -3.66
C SER A 62 0.90 9.09 -5.02
N GLY A 63 0.57 9.82 -6.10
CA GLY A 63 0.74 9.44 -7.51
C GLY A 63 2.04 9.93 -8.14
N ASP A 64 3.11 10.16 -7.38
CA ASP A 64 4.35 10.79 -7.88
C ASP A 64 5.07 10.00 -9.01
N PHE A 65 4.69 8.73 -9.20
CA PHE A 65 5.19 7.85 -10.26
C PHE A 65 4.07 7.33 -11.17
N ALA A 66 2.86 7.89 -11.08
CA ALA A 66 1.73 7.54 -11.92
C ALA A 66 1.83 8.19 -13.32
N GLY A 67 0.90 7.83 -14.20
CA GLY A 67 0.75 8.47 -15.50
C GLY A 67 0.37 9.95 -15.40
N ASP A 68 0.45 10.67 -16.53
CA ASP A 68 0.07 12.09 -16.55
C ASP A 68 -1.45 12.23 -16.46
N ARG A 69 -1.91 12.91 -15.41
CA ARG A 69 -3.34 13.15 -15.14
C ARG A 69 -4.09 13.88 -16.24
N ARG A 70 -3.39 14.50 -17.20
CA ARG A 70 -3.99 15.20 -18.34
C ARG A 70 -4.39 14.25 -19.46
N ASP A 71 -3.79 13.08 -19.50
CA ASP A 71 -4.07 12.04 -20.49
C ASP A 71 -5.16 11.10 -20.00
N ASP A 72 -5.87 10.46 -20.93
CA ASP A 72 -6.82 9.40 -20.58
C ASP A 72 -6.10 8.14 -20.07
N VAL A 73 -6.83 7.30 -19.35
CA VAL A 73 -6.29 6.12 -18.67
C VAL A 73 -5.71 5.07 -19.62
N ILE A 74 -6.19 5.00 -20.88
CA ILE A 74 -5.68 4.06 -21.88
C ILE A 74 -4.35 4.56 -22.44
N THR A 75 -4.27 5.86 -22.76
CA THR A 75 -3.01 6.50 -23.15
C THR A 75 -1.94 6.30 -22.07
N GLN A 76 -2.27 6.64 -20.81
CA GLN A 76 -1.36 6.42 -19.67
C GLN A 76 -0.94 4.95 -19.54
N TYR A 77 -1.89 4.02 -19.69
CA TYR A 77 -1.62 2.59 -19.62
C TYR A 77 -0.56 2.14 -20.64
N HIS A 78 -0.72 2.50 -21.91
CA HIS A 78 0.21 2.10 -22.96
C HIS A 78 1.60 2.71 -22.75
N GLU A 79 1.68 4.00 -22.41
CA GLU A 79 2.96 4.67 -22.16
C GLU A 79 3.72 4.05 -20.99
N MET A 80 3.03 3.81 -19.88
CA MET A 80 3.65 3.25 -18.69
C MET A 80 4.00 1.79 -18.86
N LYS A 81 3.19 1.02 -19.57
CA LYS A 81 3.52 -0.36 -19.93
C LYS A 81 4.79 -0.42 -20.78
N GLU A 82 4.96 0.49 -21.73
CA GLU A 82 6.18 0.55 -22.54
C GLU A 82 7.41 0.90 -21.68
N LYS A 83 7.29 1.82 -20.72
CA LYS A 83 8.35 2.05 -19.73
C LYS A 83 8.68 0.79 -18.93
N MET A 84 7.68 -0.01 -18.56
CA MET A 84 7.90 -1.28 -17.84
C MET A 84 8.54 -2.37 -18.71
N ARG A 85 8.34 -2.37 -20.03
CA ARG A 85 8.98 -3.30 -20.96
C ARG A 85 10.50 -3.22 -20.97
N SER A 86 11.06 -2.04 -20.67
CA SER A 86 12.50 -1.88 -20.47
C SER A 86 13.05 -2.75 -19.31
N LYS A 87 12.21 -3.05 -18.32
CA LYS A 87 12.56 -3.89 -17.15
C LYS A 87 12.12 -5.35 -17.34
N TRP A 88 10.95 -5.57 -17.94
CA TRP A 88 10.36 -6.89 -18.12
C TRP A 88 9.85 -7.02 -19.55
N LYS A 89 10.57 -7.78 -20.39
CA LYS A 89 10.23 -7.94 -21.82
C LYS A 89 8.85 -8.57 -22.02
N ASP A 90 8.51 -9.53 -21.17
CA ASP A 90 7.27 -10.29 -21.19
C ASP A 90 6.56 -10.19 -19.84
N GLY A 91 5.24 -10.28 -19.85
CA GLY A 91 4.39 -10.31 -18.68
C GLY A 91 3.11 -9.51 -18.85
N LYS A 92 2.07 -9.94 -18.14
CA LYS A 92 0.81 -9.20 -18.02
C LYS A 92 0.85 -8.22 -16.86
N CYS A 93 -0.21 -7.46 -16.69
CA CYS A 93 -0.23 -6.37 -15.74
C CYS A 93 -1.55 -6.22 -15.00
N ILE A 94 -1.44 -5.60 -13.82
CA ILE A 94 -2.56 -5.11 -13.06
C ILE A 94 -2.59 -3.60 -13.23
N ALA A 95 -3.69 -3.05 -13.74
CA ALA A 95 -3.85 -1.61 -13.82
C ALA A 95 -4.11 -1.07 -12.40
N TYR A 96 -3.25 -0.17 -11.94
CA TYR A 96 -3.18 0.24 -10.55
C TYR A 96 -3.52 1.71 -10.41
N PHE A 97 -4.74 2.00 -9.96
CA PHE A 97 -5.20 3.34 -9.65
C PHE A 97 -4.63 3.74 -8.29
N GLN A 98 -3.55 4.52 -8.30
CA GLN A 98 -2.75 4.82 -7.11
C GLN A 98 -3.02 6.21 -6.54
N ALA A 99 -3.19 7.20 -7.41
CA ALA A 99 -3.25 8.61 -7.02
C ALA A 99 -4.61 8.93 -6.38
N TYR A 100 -4.61 9.72 -5.31
CA TYR A 100 -5.82 10.22 -4.64
C TYR A 100 -6.79 9.14 -4.17
N THR A 101 -8.10 9.41 -4.24
CA THR A 101 -9.17 8.54 -3.76
C THR A 101 -9.99 8.06 -4.95
N ASN A 102 -9.66 6.88 -5.48
CA ASN A 102 -10.17 6.43 -6.78
C ASN A 102 -11.62 5.94 -6.76
N THR A 103 -12.32 6.10 -5.63
CA THR A 103 -13.78 5.89 -5.52
C THR A 103 -14.52 7.15 -5.13
N HIS A 104 -13.85 8.31 -5.14
CA HIS A 104 -14.43 9.62 -4.84
C HIS A 104 -14.90 10.32 -6.12
N ALA A 105 -15.95 9.78 -6.73
CA ALA A 105 -16.69 10.35 -7.85
C ALA A 105 -18.04 9.63 -8.02
N PRO A 106 -19.00 10.18 -8.78
CA PRO A 106 -20.20 9.45 -9.16
C PRO A 106 -19.86 8.13 -9.87
N LEU A 107 -20.66 7.09 -9.62
CA LEU A 107 -20.42 5.72 -10.11
C LEU A 107 -20.15 5.64 -11.63
N GLU A 108 -20.87 6.41 -12.44
CA GLU A 108 -20.68 6.41 -13.90
C GLU A 108 -19.28 6.89 -14.31
N VAL A 109 -18.70 7.84 -13.58
CA VAL A 109 -17.32 8.29 -13.81
C VAL A 109 -16.33 7.18 -13.45
N LEU A 110 -16.59 6.41 -12.39
CA LEU A 110 -15.74 5.27 -12.04
C LEU A 110 -15.75 4.20 -13.15
N LYS A 111 -16.93 3.91 -13.72
CA LYS A 111 -17.07 2.98 -14.85
C LYS A 111 -16.31 3.47 -16.07
N GLU A 112 -16.44 4.75 -16.43
CA GLU A 112 -15.71 5.36 -17.55
C GLU A 112 -14.19 5.24 -17.41
N LYS A 113 -13.65 5.25 -16.18
CA LYS A 113 -12.21 5.11 -15.94
C LYS A 113 -11.74 3.65 -15.84
N PHE A 114 -12.57 2.74 -15.33
CA PHE A 114 -12.14 1.37 -15.04
C PHE A 114 -12.43 0.39 -16.17
N GLU A 115 -13.61 0.46 -16.79
CA GLU A 115 -14.06 -0.49 -17.81
C GLU A 115 -13.14 -0.56 -19.05
N PRO A 116 -12.61 0.55 -19.60
CA PRO A 116 -11.74 0.49 -20.78
C PRO A 116 -10.52 -0.42 -20.57
N LEU A 117 -9.95 -0.45 -19.36
CA LEU A 117 -8.76 -1.26 -19.07
C LEU A 117 -9.07 -2.75 -18.97
N LEU A 118 -10.32 -3.14 -18.73
CA LEU A 118 -10.71 -4.55 -18.71
C LEU A 118 -10.73 -5.16 -20.12
N ALA A 119 -10.86 -4.33 -21.16
CA ALA A 119 -10.80 -4.75 -22.55
C ALA A 119 -9.35 -4.97 -23.04
N GLU A 120 -8.35 -4.48 -22.30
CA GLU A 120 -6.95 -4.61 -22.67
C GLU A 120 -6.43 -6.04 -22.46
N LYS A 121 -5.93 -6.66 -23.53
CA LYS A 121 -5.51 -8.08 -23.57
C LYS A 121 -4.54 -8.48 -22.45
N ASP A 122 -3.63 -7.60 -22.07
CA ASP A 122 -2.59 -7.90 -21.08
C ASP A 122 -2.94 -7.40 -19.67
N VAL A 123 -4.13 -6.84 -19.46
CA VAL A 123 -4.63 -6.47 -18.13
C VAL A 123 -5.35 -7.68 -17.52
N VAL A 124 -4.78 -8.23 -16.45
CA VAL A 124 -5.34 -9.40 -15.74
C VAL A 124 -6.12 -9.03 -14.49
N GLY A 125 -6.03 -7.78 -14.06
CA GLY A 125 -6.56 -7.34 -12.79
C GLY A 125 -6.58 -5.83 -12.64
N LEU A 126 -7.35 -5.37 -11.66
CA LEU A 126 -7.37 -3.98 -11.21
C LEU A 126 -6.92 -3.91 -9.75
N SER A 127 -6.17 -2.87 -9.42
CA SER A 127 -5.84 -2.51 -8.04
C SER A 127 -6.29 -1.08 -7.82
N ILE A 128 -7.24 -0.86 -6.92
CA ILE A 128 -7.88 0.45 -6.71
C ILE A 128 -7.50 0.95 -5.33
N ALA A 129 -6.62 1.95 -5.24
CA ALA A 129 -6.31 2.61 -3.98
C ALA A 129 -7.38 3.65 -3.65
N THR A 130 -7.94 3.56 -2.45
CA THR A 130 -8.96 4.51 -1.99
C THR A 130 -8.94 4.71 -0.47
N ARG A 131 -9.81 5.59 -0.01
CA ARG A 131 -10.09 5.81 1.41
C ARG A 131 -11.23 4.91 1.88
N PRO A 132 -11.20 4.45 3.14
CA PRO A 132 -12.24 3.56 3.65
C PRO A 132 -13.63 4.21 3.74
N ASP A 133 -13.68 5.53 3.90
CA ASP A 133 -14.91 6.35 3.97
C ASP A 133 -15.48 6.73 2.59
N CYS A 134 -14.85 6.31 1.50
CA CYS A 134 -15.33 6.53 0.13
C CYS A 134 -15.86 5.25 -0.52
N LEU A 135 -16.63 4.47 0.25
CA LEU A 135 -17.23 3.21 -0.18
C LEU A 135 -18.76 3.23 0.03
N PRO A 136 -19.49 4.11 -0.70
CA PRO A 136 -20.95 4.04 -0.70
C PRO A 136 -21.43 2.74 -1.35
N ASP A 137 -22.64 2.32 -1.00
CA ASP A 137 -23.14 0.98 -1.34
C ASP A 137 -23.20 0.73 -2.86
N ASP A 138 -23.54 1.73 -3.67
CA ASP A 138 -23.57 1.63 -5.14
C ASP A 138 -22.18 1.36 -5.74
N VAL A 139 -21.15 2.01 -5.20
CA VAL A 139 -19.75 1.75 -5.56
C VAL A 139 -19.32 0.36 -5.10
N VAL A 140 -19.67 -0.06 -3.89
CA VAL A 140 -19.32 -1.41 -3.39
C VAL A 140 -19.98 -2.50 -4.25
N GLU A 141 -21.24 -2.35 -4.63
CA GLU A 141 -21.93 -3.29 -5.52
C GLU A 141 -21.28 -3.35 -6.91
N TYR A 142 -20.82 -2.21 -7.45
CA TYR A 142 -20.06 -2.19 -8.69
C TYR A 142 -18.69 -2.87 -8.55
N LEU A 143 -17.95 -2.62 -7.46
CA LEU A 143 -16.70 -3.32 -7.19
C LEU A 143 -16.92 -4.84 -7.03
N ALA A 144 -18.06 -5.25 -6.48
CA ALA A 144 -18.44 -6.66 -6.37
C ALA A 144 -18.73 -7.29 -7.74
N ASP A 145 -19.32 -6.55 -8.68
CA ASP A 145 -19.44 -6.99 -10.08
C ASP A 145 -18.06 -7.12 -10.75
N LEU A 146 -17.20 -6.11 -10.60
CA LEU A 146 -15.83 -6.15 -11.11
C LEU A 146 -15.05 -7.36 -10.58
N ASN A 147 -15.18 -7.68 -9.28
CA ASN A 147 -14.50 -8.80 -8.65
C ASN A 147 -14.84 -10.17 -9.28
N LYS A 148 -16.01 -10.29 -9.93
CA LYS A 148 -16.40 -11.51 -10.66
C LYS A 148 -15.76 -11.59 -12.05
N ARG A 149 -15.36 -10.45 -12.62
CA ARG A 149 -14.87 -10.32 -14.00
C ARG A 149 -13.35 -10.17 -14.08
N THR A 150 -12.69 -9.73 -13.00
CA THR A 150 -11.26 -9.45 -13.00
C THR A 150 -10.61 -9.79 -11.66
N TYR A 151 -9.28 -9.92 -11.66
CA TYR A 151 -8.52 -10.07 -10.42
C TYR A 151 -8.44 -8.72 -9.68
N LEU A 152 -9.41 -8.48 -8.79
CA LEU A 152 -9.58 -7.19 -8.12
C LEU A 152 -8.90 -7.12 -6.75
N TRP A 153 -8.20 -6.02 -6.53
CA TRP A 153 -7.69 -5.56 -5.24
C TRP A 153 -8.22 -4.18 -4.92
N VAL A 154 -8.61 -3.95 -3.67
CA VAL A 154 -8.84 -2.61 -3.13
C VAL A 154 -7.79 -2.34 -2.06
N GLU A 155 -7.01 -1.27 -2.24
CA GLU A 155 -6.02 -0.84 -1.26
C GLU A 155 -6.60 0.27 -0.39
N LEU A 156 -6.72 0.02 0.92
CA LEU A 156 -7.28 0.98 1.87
C LEU A 156 -6.17 1.63 2.71
N GLY A 157 -6.13 2.96 2.69
CA GLY A 157 -5.17 3.73 3.47
C GLY A 157 -5.53 3.86 4.94
N LEU A 158 -5.10 2.92 5.79
CA LEU A 158 -5.18 3.02 7.25
C LEU A 158 -4.16 4.04 7.78
N GLN A 159 -2.90 3.84 7.42
CA GLN A 159 -1.71 4.55 7.89
C GLN A 159 -1.37 4.28 9.35
N THR A 160 -2.33 4.52 10.25
CA THR A 160 -2.21 4.30 11.70
C THR A 160 -3.58 4.03 12.30
N VAL A 161 -3.65 3.26 13.39
CA VAL A 161 -4.86 3.11 14.21
C VAL A 161 -4.98 4.20 15.28
N HIS A 162 -3.93 5.00 15.46
CA HIS A 162 -3.84 6.00 16.51
C HIS A 162 -4.51 7.30 16.11
N GLU A 163 -5.70 7.56 16.65
CA GLU A 163 -6.49 8.76 16.36
C GLU A 163 -5.72 10.07 16.59
N ARG A 164 -4.87 10.13 17.63
CA ARG A 164 -4.05 11.32 17.88
C ARG A 164 -3.09 11.61 16.73
N THR A 165 -2.44 10.57 16.20
CA THR A 165 -1.55 10.68 15.04
C THR A 165 -2.34 10.98 13.78
N ALA A 166 -3.46 10.28 13.54
CA ALA A 166 -4.34 10.48 12.39
C ALA A 166 -4.84 11.93 12.30
N ASN A 167 -5.23 12.52 13.43
CA ASN A 167 -5.62 13.93 13.52
C ASN A 167 -4.45 14.88 13.24
N LEU A 168 -3.27 14.61 13.80
CA LEU A 168 -2.08 15.45 13.60
C LEU A 168 -1.62 15.49 12.14
N ILE A 169 -1.76 14.37 11.41
CA ILE A 169 -1.39 14.27 10.00
C ILE A 169 -2.54 14.63 9.06
N ASN A 170 -3.66 15.13 9.59
CA ASN A 170 -4.87 15.47 8.84
C ASN A 170 -5.32 14.29 7.96
N ARG A 171 -5.53 13.09 8.53
CA ARG A 171 -6.00 11.91 7.79
C ARG A 171 -7.45 12.07 7.34
N ALA A 172 -8.27 12.64 8.22
CA ALA A 172 -9.68 12.98 8.03
C ALA A 172 -10.62 11.77 7.83
N HIS A 173 -10.28 10.60 8.40
CA HIS A 173 -11.17 9.46 8.67
C HIS A 173 -10.60 8.71 9.89
N ASP A 174 -11.41 7.87 10.53
CA ASP A 174 -11.07 7.16 11.77
C ASP A 174 -10.92 5.64 11.58
N TYR A 175 -10.37 4.96 12.58
CA TYR A 175 -10.20 3.51 12.56
C TYR A 175 -11.54 2.73 12.42
N PRO A 176 -12.65 3.10 13.09
CA PRO A 176 -13.95 2.47 12.86
C PRO A 176 -14.41 2.50 11.40
N SER A 177 -14.26 3.64 10.71
CA SER A 177 -14.57 3.76 9.28
C SER A 177 -13.70 2.81 8.45
N TYR A 178 -12.42 2.65 8.83
CA TYR A 178 -11.54 1.66 8.22
C TYR A 178 -12.06 0.23 8.33
N VAL A 179 -12.44 -0.19 9.54
CA VAL A 179 -12.98 -1.53 9.80
C VAL A 179 -14.29 -1.76 9.03
N GLU A 180 -15.17 -0.75 8.97
CA GLU A 180 -16.39 -0.83 8.16
C GLU A 180 -16.07 -1.03 6.67
N GLY A 181 -15.12 -0.26 6.12
CA GLY A 181 -14.69 -0.37 4.73
C GLY A 181 -14.13 -1.76 4.40
N VAL A 182 -13.31 -2.34 5.29
CA VAL A 182 -12.85 -3.72 5.17
C VAL A 182 -14.05 -4.68 5.14
N ASN A 183 -14.94 -4.61 6.13
CA ASN A 183 -16.09 -5.51 6.22
C ASN A 183 -17.01 -5.45 4.99
N LYS A 184 -17.27 -4.24 4.47
CA LYS A 184 -18.06 -4.03 3.25
C LYS A 184 -17.45 -4.77 2.06
N LEU A 185 -16.16 -4.58 1.81
CA LEU A 185 -15.47 -5.22 0.68
C LEU A 185 -15.39 -6.74 0.85
N ARG A 186 -15.10 -7.20 2.08
CA ARG A 186 -14.95 -8.62 2.39
C ARG A 186 -16.24 -9.40 2.32
N LYS A 187 -17.39 -8.77 2.60
CA LYS A 187 -18.72 -9.35 2.35
C LYS A 187 -18.92 -9.81 0.90
N HIS A 188 -18.23 -9.19 -0.06
CA HIS A 188 -18.26 -9.55 -1.48
C HIS A 188 -17.01 -10.34 -1.93
N GLY A 189 -16.18 -10.80 -1.00
CA GLY A 189 -14.95 -11.54 -1.27
C GLY A 189 -13.87 -10.73 -1.98
N ILE A 190 -13.97 -9.39 -1.99
CA ILE A 190 -12.98 -8.50 -2.64
C ILE A 190 -11.69 -8.51 -1.82
N LYS A 191 -10.55 -8.70 -2.47
CA LYS A 191 -9.25 -8.73 -1.76
C LYS A 191 -8.88 -7.33 -1.27
N VAL A 192 -8.59 -7.21 0.02
CA VAL A 192 -8.24 -5.93 0.66
C VAL A 192 -6.75 -5.89 1.00
N CYS A 193 -6.09 -4.80 0.63
CA CYS A 193 -4.71 -4.52 1.03
C CYS A 193 -4.65 -3.33 1.99
N SER A 194 -4.21 -3.56 3.22
CA SER A 194 -3.99 -2.52 4.23
C SER A 194 -2.70 -1.76 3.96
N HIS A 195 -2.76 -0.44 3.90
CA HIS A 195 -1.57 0.40 3.82
C HIS A 195 -1.32 1.08 5.18
N ILE A 196 -0.16 0.82 5.78
CA ILE A 196 0.31 1.42 7.04
C ILE A 196 1.62 2.19 6.81
N ILE A 197 1.90 3.19 7.66
CA ILE A 197 3.13 3.99 7.60
C ILE A 197 3.83 3.94 8.96
N ASN A 198 5.10 3.53 8.95
CA ASN A 198 5.97 3.60 10.12
C ASN A 198 6.73 4.94 10.14
N GLY A 199 6.93 5.49 11.33
CA GLY A 199 7.65 6.75 11.56
C GLY A 199 6.77 8.00 11.47
N LEU A 200 5.45 7.86 11.63
CA LEU A 200 4.56 9.03 11.72
C LEU A 200 4.88 9.85 12.99
N PRO A 201 4.60 11.17 13.00
CA PRO A 201 4.87 11.99 14.17
C PRO A 201 4.09 11.49 15.40
N LEU A 202 4.72 11.57 16.58
CA LEU A 202 4.21 11.09 17.88
C LEU A 202 4.17 9.57 18.07
N GLU A 203 4.50 8.76 17.07
CA GLU A 203 4.47 7.31 17.20
C GLU A 203 5.82 6.75 17.63
N ASP A 204 5.79 5.89 18.64
CA ASP A 204 6.91 5.07 19.06
C ASP A 204 6.79 3.63 18.50
N TYR A 205 7.74 2.78 18.90
CA TYR A 205 7.77 1.38 18.49
C TYR A 205 6.47 0.64 18.82
N ASP A 206 5.95 0.79 20.05
CA ASP A 206 4.79 0.05 20.52
C ASP A 206 3.53 0.48 19.75
N MET A 207 3.38 1.78 19.47
CA MET A 207 2.28 2.31 18.66
C MET A 207 2.30 1.76 17.22
N MET A 208 3.47 1.70 16.59
CA MET A 208 3.62 1.13 15.24
C MET A 208 3.36 -0.39 15.22
N MET A 209 3.74 -1.10 16.30
CA MET A 209 3.42 -2.52 16.47
C MET A 209 1.92 -2.74 16.69
N GLU A 210 1.26 -1.90 17.50
CA GLU A 210 -0.20 -1.97 17.71
C GLU A 210 -0.96 -1.79 16.40
N THR A 211 -0.54 -0.85 15.54
CA THR A 211 -1.13 -0.69 14.20
C THR A 211 -1.05 -1.99 13.38
N ALA A 212 0.09 -2.68 13.39
CA ALA A 212 0.23 -3.96 12.69
C ALA A 212 -0.59 -5.09 13.33
N ARG A 213 -0.70 -5.13 14.67
CA ARG A 213 -1.56 -6.08 15.40
C ARG A 213 -3.03 -5.91 15.03
N GLU A 214 -3.50 -4.68 14.98
CA GLU A 214 -4.88 -4.38 14.59
C GLU A 214 -5.15 -4.79 13.14
N VAL A 215 -4.20 -4.59 12.22
CA VAL A 215 -4.31 -5.11 10.85
C VAL A 215 -4.36 -6.64 10.83
N ALA A 216 -3.54 -7.33 11.63
CA ALA A 216 -3.49 -8.79 11.71
C ALA A 216 -4.81 -9.43 12.18
N LYS A 217 -5.63 -8.70 12.93
CA LYS A 217 -6.95 -9.14 13.42
C LYS A 217 -8.05 -9.04 12.37
N LEU A 218 -7.87 -8.24 11.32
CA LEU A 218 -8.88 -7.98 10.30
C LEU A 218 -8.81 -9.00 9.16
N ASP A 219 -9.93 -9.20 8.44
CA ASP A 219 -9.98 -10.04 7.24
C ASP A 219 -9.35 -9.33 6.03
N VAL A 220 -8.04 -9.10 6.07
CA VAL A 220 -7.26 -8.45 5.00
C VAL A 220 -6.38 -9.49 4.31
N GLN A 221 -6.23 -9.36 2.99
CA GLN A 221 -5.50 -10.35 2.17
C GLN A 221 -4.11 -9.86 1.80
N GLY A 222 -3.82 -8.58 2.02
CA GLY A 222 -2.50 -8.03 1.81
C GLY A 222 -2.17 -6.87 2.72
N ILE A 223 -0.88 -6.60 2.84
CA ILE A 223 -0.35 -5.48 3.59
C ILE A 223 0.73 -4.74 2.80
N LYS A 224 0.74 -3.42 2.94
CA LYS A 224 1.77 -2.51 2.46
C LYS A 224 2.29 -1.74 3.66
N ILE A 225 3.55 -2.00 4.01
CA ILE A 225 4.26 -1.29 5.07
C ILE A 225 5.17 -0.25 4.39
N HIS A 226 4.90 1.01 4.66
CA HIS A 226 5.67 2.13 4.12
C HIS A 226 6.48 2.76 5.25
N LEU A 227 7.71 3.16 4.94
CA LEU A 227 8.45 4.12 5.76
C LEU A 227 7.93 5.53 5.47
N LEU A 228 7.73 6.37 6.48
CA LEU A 228 7.44 7.78 6.22
C LEU A 228 8.59 8.42 5.45
N HIS A 229 8.29 8.91 4.24
CA HIS A 229 9.17 9.78 3.48
C HIS A 229 8.71 11.23 3.63
N LEU A 230 9.57 12.08 4.18
CA LEU A 230 9.34 13.51 4.18
C LEU A 230 9.72 14.09 2.82
N LEU A 231 8.73 14.66 2.13
CA LEU A 231 8.92 15.27 0.82
C LEU A 231 8.83 16.80 0.91
N LYS A 232 9.64 17.49 0.10
CA LYS A 232 9.60 18.93 -0.11
C LYS A 232 8.19 19.38 -0.52
N GLY A 233 7.78 20.54 -0.03
CA GLY A 233 6.48 21.12 -0.35
C GLY A 233 5.29 20.46 0.35
N THR A 234 5.51 19.49 1.24
CA THR A 234 4.44 18.93 2.07
C THR A 234 4.25 19.75 3.36
N PRO A 235 3.02 19.84 3.91
CA PRO A 235 2.79 20.53 5.18
C PRO A 235 3.66 19.99 6.35
N MET A 236 4.00 18.70 6.32
CA MET A 236 4.80 18.03 7.34
C MET A 236 6.25 18.57 7.43
N VAL A 237 6.77 19.23 6.38
CA VAL A 237 8.09 19.89 6.46
C VAL A 237 8.14 20.90 7.61
N LYS A 238 7.05 21.62 7.86
CA LYS A 238 6.96 22.57 8.99
C LYS A 238 6.92 21.88 10.35
N GLN A 239 6.42 20.64 10.42
CA GLN A 239 6.44 19.84 11.65
C GLN A 239 7.88 19.39 11.94
N TYR A 240 8.59 18.94 10.90
CA TYR A 240 10.00 18.56 10.98
C TYR A 240 10.90 19.74 11.38
N GLU A 241 10.75 20.92 10.77
CA GLU A 241 11.52 22.13 11.09
C GLU A 241 11.32 22.59 12.55
N LYS A 242 10.21 22.22 13.19
CA LYS A 242 9.90 22.51 14.59
C LYS A 242 10.38 21.42 15.56
N GLY A 243 11.06 20.39 15.07
CA GLY A 243 11.51 19.24 15.87
C GLY A 243 10.37 18.32 16.32
N GLN A 244 9.26 18.29 15.58
CA GLN A 244 8.09 17.46 15.90
C GLN A 244 8.08 16.12 15.16
N LEU A 245 9.05 15.88 14.28
CA LEU A 245 9.22 14.64 13.54
C LEU A 245 10.68 14.21 13.61
N GLU A 246 10.89 12.95 13.98
CA GLU A 246 12.19 12.30 13.96
C GLU A 246 12.14 11.13 12.97
N PHE A 247 13.25 10.90 12.26
CA PHE A 247 13.33 9.80 11.32
C PHE A 247 13.80 8.53 12.01
N LEU A 248 13.22 7.40 11.62
CA LEU A 248 13.75 6.09 11.97
C LEU A 248 15.15 5.89 11.37
N SER A 249 16.03 5.28 12.14
CA SER A 249 17.27 4.70 11.61
C SER A 249 16.94 3.50 10.71
N LEU A 250 17.88 3.10 9.86
CA LEU A 250 17.72 1.91 9.03
C LEU A 250 17.55 0.67 9.92
N GLU A 251 18.34 0.60 10.99
CA GLU A 251 18.35 -0.49 11.96
C GLU A 251 17.01 -0.63 12.68
N ASP A 252 16.46 0.48 13.17
CA ASP A 252 15.15 0.50 13.86
C ASP A 252 14.03 0.12 12.90
N TYR A 253 14.05 0.65 11.66
CA TYR A 253 13.06 0.31 10.65
C TYR A 253 13.11 -1.17 10.27
N VAL A 254 14.31 -1.72 10.06
CA VAL A 254 14.52 -3.13 9.72
C VAL A 254 14.02 -4.03 10.84
N SER A 255 14.37 -3.74 12.10
CA SER A 255 13.87 -4.50 13.25
C SER A 255 12.35 -4.46 13.32
N LEU A 256 11.76 -3.26 13.25
CA LEU A 256 10.33 -3.06 13.36
C LEU A 256 9.55 -3.78 12.25
N VAL A 257 10.01 -3.71 10.99
CA VAL A 257 9.33 -4.41 9.89
C VAL A 257 9.37 -5.92 10.10
N VAL A 258 10.50 -6.46 10.58
CA VAL A 258 10.58 -7.91 10.90
C VAL A 258 9.62 -8.26 12.04
N ASP A 259 9.59 -7.47 13.12
CA ASP A 259 8.66 -7.66 14.24
C ASP A 259 7.19 -7.64 13.78
N GLN A 260 6.82 -6.66 12.96
CA GLN A 260 5.48 -6.54 12.38
C GLN A 260 5.15 -7.76 11.51
N LEU A 261 6.08 -8.22 10.66
CA LEU A 261 5.82 -9.38 9.80
C LEU A 261 5.73 -10.69 10.60
N GLU A 262 6.46 -10.84 11.71
CA GLU A 262 6.40 -12.04 12.55
C GLU A 262 4.99 -12.26 13.16
N ILE A 263 4.21 -11.21 13.38
CA ILE A 263 2.83 -11.28 13.90
C ILE A 263 1.76 -11.28 12.79
N ILE A 264 2.08 -10.80 11.58
CA ILE A 264 1.16 -10.84 10.45
C ILE A 264 1.01 -12.28 9.96
N PRO A 265 -0.22 -12.82 9.79
CA PRO A 265 -0.44 -14.19 9.34
C PRO A 265 0.29 -14.52 8.03
N GLU A 266 0.79 -15.75 7.89
CA GLU A 266 1.63 -16.17 6.75
C GLU A 266 0.92 -16.11 5.40
N ASP A 267 -0.42 -16.19 5.38
CA ASP A 267 -1.25 -16.12 4.19
C ASP A 267 -1.51 -14.67 3.72
N VAL A 268 -1.26 -13.65 4.56
CA VAL A 268 -1.36 -12.24 4.16
C VAL A 268 -0.23 -11.86 3.21
N ILE A 269 -0.58 -11.36 2.03
CA ILE A 269 0.39 -11.07 0.99
C ILE A 269 1.06 -9.70 1.22
N VAL A 270 2.38 -9.70 1.29
CA VAL A 270 3.16 -8.49 1.47
C VAL A 270 3.34 -7.81 0.12
N HIS A 271 2.55 -6.75 -0.13
CA HIS A 271 2.61 -5.95 -1.35
C HIS A 271 3.93 -5.18 -1.44
N ARG A 272 4.41 -4.69 -0.29
CA ARG A 272 5.61 -3.85 -0.17
C ARG A 272 5.97 -3.62 1.30
N ILE A 273 7.27 -3.46 1.58
CA ILE A 273 7.86 -3.21 2.91
C ILE A 273 8.88 -2.06 2.89
N THR A 274 8.86 -1.24 1.84
CA THR A 274 9.63 0.00 1.72
C THR A 274 9.10 0.83 0.57
N GLY A 275 9.19 2.16 0.69
CA GLY A 275 8.66 3.13 -0.27
C GLY A 275 9.53 3.38 -1.49
N ASP A 276 9.00 4.15 -2.43
CA ASP A 276 9.81 4.87 -3.40
C ASP A 276 9.47 6.36 -3.22
N GLY A 277 10.46 7.20 -2.95
CA GLY A 277 10.29 8.66 -2.89
C GLY A 277 10.99 9.30 -4.09
N PRO A 278 10.42 10.32 -4.75
CA PRO A 278 11.11 11.05 -5.81
C PRO A 278 12.41 11.66 -5.26
N PRO A 279 13.60 11.27 -5.76
CA PRO A 279 14.87 11.68 -5.15
C PRO A 279 15.02 13.20 -5.00
N ASP A 280 14.57 13.97 -5.99
CA ASP A 280 14.67 15.42 -6.00
C ASP A 280 13.78 16.11 -4.94
N LEU A 281 12.69 15.44 -4.55
CA LEU A 281 11.75 15.92 -3.55
C LEU A 281 12.06 15.39 -2.15
N MET A 282 12.96 14.43 -2.00
CA MET A 282 13.16 13.75 -0.73
C MET A 282 13.97 14.60 0.25
N ILE A 283 13.51 14.67 1.51
CA ILE A 283 14.22 15.30 2.63
C ILE A 283 14.80 14.23 3.57
N GLY A 284 14.01 13.20 3.88
CA GLY A 284 14.50 12.05 4.64
C GLY A 284 13.44 10.99 4.90
N PRO A 285 13.86 9.83 5.43
CA PRO A 285 15.27 9.48 5.70
C PRO A 285 16.04 9.05 4.43
N MET A 286 17.21 9.64 4.19
CA MET A 286 17.97 9.49 2.93
C MET A 286 18.45 8.07 2.62
N TRP A 287 18.66 7.23 3.65
CA TRP A 287 19.03 5.83 3.47
C TRP A 287 17.97 5.03 2.70
N SER A 288 16.70 5.45 2.76
CA SER A 288 15.58 4.77 2.10
C SER A 288 15.65 4.78 0.57
N LEU A 289 16.41 5.70 -0.02
CA LEU A 289 16.63 5.73 -1.48
C LEU A 289 17.39 4.48 -1.97
N ASN A 290 18.20 3.87 -1.10
CA ASN A 290 18.88 2.61 -1.41
C ASN A 290 17.98 1.42 -1.10
N LYS A 291 16.94 1.23 -1.92
CA LYS A 291 15.94 0.17 -1.75
C LYS A 291 16.53 -1.23 -1.60
N TRP A 292 17.61 -1.53 -2.32
CA TRP A 292 18.28 -2.83 -2.25
C TRP A 292 18.90 -3.08 -0.88
N GLU A 293 19.54 -2.07 -0.31
CA GLU A 293 20.09 -2.16 1.04
C GLU A 293 18.99 -2.41 2.07
N VAL A 294 17.88 -1.67 2.01
CA VAL A 294 16.74 -1.87 2.93
C VAL A 294 16.20 -3.31 2.83
N LEU A 295 15.92 -3.80 1.62
CA LEU A 295 15.38 -5.15 1.42
C LEU A 295 16.36 -6.24 1.87
N ASN A 296 17.65 -6.08 1.59
CA ASN A 296 18.68 -7.03 1.99
C ASN A 296 18.88 -7.04 3.52
N SER A 297 18.79 -5.89 4.18
CA SER A 297 18.86 -5.79 5.64
C SER A 297 17.68 -6.49 6.31
N ILE A 298 16.47 -6.36 5.77
CA ILE A 298 15.28 -7.09 6.26
C ILE A 298 15.47 -8.61 6.08
N ASP A 299 15.93 -9.07 4.92
CA ASP A 299 16.21 -10.49 4.70
C ASP A 299 17.28 -11.02 5.66
N ALA A 300 18.37 -10.26 5.85
CA ALA A 300 19.45 -10.61 6.76
C ALA A 300 18.97 -10.68 8.21
N GLU A 301 18.06 -9.78 8.60
CA GLU A 301 17.52 -9.74 9.96
C GLU A 301 16.64 -10.96 10.27
N PHE A 302 15.78 -11.37 9.32
CA PHE A 302 15.05 -12.64 9.44
C PHE A 302 15.99 -13.84 9.58
N VAL A 303 17.10 -13.88 8.83
CA VAL A 303 18.10 -14.95 8.92
C VAL A 303 18.80 -14.92 10.28
N ARG A 304 19.22 -13.74 10.74
CA ARG A 304 19.90 -13.55 12.03
C ARG A 304 19.07 -14.07 13.20
N ARG A 305 17.76 -13.83 13.19
CA ARG A 305 16.82 -14.25 14.23
C ARG A 305 16.32 -15.70 14.08
N GLY A 306 16.58 -16.34 12.94
CA GLY A 306 15.94 -17.61 12.60
C GLY A 306 14.40 -17.48 12.57
N SER A 307 13.91 -16.42 11.92
CA SER A 307 12.50 -16.03 11.94
C SER A 307 11.88 -15.97 10.55
N TRP A 308 10.56 -15.75 10.48
CA TRP A 308 9.75 -15.65 9.25
C TRP A 308 8.41 -14.96 9.54
N GLN A 309 7.71 -14.52 8.48
CA GLN A 309 6.37 -13.96 8.60
C GLN A 309 5.41 -14.95 9.26
N GLY A 310 4.60 -14.47 10.22
CA GLY A 310 3.58 -15.28 10.87
C GLY A 310 4.10 -16.26 11.92
N LYS A 311 5.39 -16.21 12.27
CA LYS A 311 5.98 -17.04 13.32
C LYS A 311 5.23 -16.95 14.66
N TYR A 312 4.70 -15.76 15.00
CA TYR A 312 3.98 -15.49 16.25
C TYR A 312 2.48 -15.18 16.02
N ALA A 313 1.97 -15.29 14.79
CA ALA A 313 0.58 -14.94 14.47
C ALA A 313 -0.48 -15.73 15.26
N ASN A 314 -0.16 -16.96 15.69
CA ASN A 314 -1.07 -17.79 16.49
C ASN A 314 -0.99 -17.51 18.00
N GLU A 315 0.13 -16.97 18.48
CA GLU A 315 0.31 -16.59 19.90
C GLU A 315 -0.50 -15.34 20.23
N GLU A 316 -0.63 -14.43 19.25
CA GLU A 316 -1.40 -13.18 19.34
C GLU A 316 -2.93 -13.39 19.31
N LYS A 317 -3.42 -14.45 18.66
CA LYS A 317 -4.87 -14.77 18.66
C LYS A 317 -5.39 -15.24 20.03
N GLN A 318 -4.49 -15.52 20.97
CA GLN A 318 -4.81 -16.06 22.30
C GLN A 318 -4.70 -15.02 23.43
N GLN A 319 -4.22 -13.82 23.15
CA GLN A 319 -4.16 -12.68 24.08
C GLN A 319 -5.28 -11.69 23.81
#